data_AF-A0A9E5FXI9-F1
#
_entry.id   AF-A0A9E5FXI9-F1
#
_cell.length_a   1.000
_cell.length_b   1.000
_cell.length_c   1.000
_cell.angle_alpha   90.00
_cell.angle_beta   90.00
_cell.angle_gamma   90.00
#
_symmetry.space_group_name_H-M   'P 1'
#
loop_
_entity.id
_entity.type
_entity.pdbx_description
1 polymer ?
#
loop_
_entity_poly.entity_id
_entity_poly.type
_entity_poly.pdbx_seq_one_letter_code
_entity_poly.pdbx_strand_id
1 'polypeptide(L)'
;MSTATNSEIARIAFHDPTPATVKEGRKFLFDTHLTSGLGQSSCASCHVDARSDRVAWDIGNTQGAVQLFDESCQVPGCTSWHPMKGPMTTQTLFGIIGTEPFHWRGEKNDLAEFNEAYTNLQGRDSQITTTEMASMEHYVASLTFGPNPNRNIDNTLKTSIPIVGGVVTGTGGTGNPTAGQTIFNTAQLFGAPPGLTCINCHAGITGTNQKVDIPAPPPANEPQNRKNAPLRDTYRKIGANKSSLVNNRGFGFDHGGDDATLQDVLNIGFRFPAGATGATQRRDVEAFVMSFGTDTHAGAGQQVTARNAGGSGDDSARITQLITLATSQSTQVGLIAKGNRDGVARGWLLQSGSFVSDRTGETITAAALLAGATSGNEVTYTLVPPGMARRLGIDRDGDGALDRDEVIASTDPSDPNSYPGACPADIAPPNAHDGVVNGADLGLLLSAWGLSGPGDLDGNGVVNGADLGQLLSAWGACQ
;
A
#
# COMPACT_ATOMS: atom_id res chain seq x y z
N MET A 1 -2.73 -6.59 -31.41
CA MET A 1 -3.27 -5.53 -32.31
C MET A 1 -2.46 -5.48 -33.59
N SER A 2 -3.10 -5.28 -34.75
CA SER A 2 -2.40 -4.90 -35.99
C SER A 2 -2.31 -3.38 -36.07
N THR A 3 -1.09 -2.85 -35.97
CA THR A 3 -0.84 -1.40 -36.08
C THR A 3 -1.01 -0.87 -37.52
N ALA A 4 -1.03 -1.76 -38.51
CA ALA A 4 -1.28 -1.41 -39.91
C ALA A 4 -2.77 -1.21 -40.23
N THR A 5 -3.66 -1.91 -39.52
CA THR A 5 -5.10 -1.90 -39.78
C THR A 5 -5.94 -1.35 -38.62
N ASN A 6 -5.30 -1.01 -37.50
CA ASN A 6 -5.95 -0.65 -36.23
C ASN A 6 -7.01 -1.68 -35.78
N SER A 7 -6.77 -2.96 -36.09
CA SER A 7 -7.67 -4.05 -35.71
C SER A 7 -7.11 -4.87 -34.53
N GLU A 8 -8.01 -5.35 -33.67
CA GLU A 8 -7.70 -6.39 -32.69
C GLU A 8 -7.53 -7.71 -33.44
N ILE A 9 -6.32 -8.26 -33.44
CA ILE A 9 -5.99 -9.54 -34.09
C ILE A 9 -6.13 -10.74 -33.14
N ALA A 10 -6.00 -10.48 -31.84
CA ALA A 10 -6.08 -11.45 -30.77
C ALA A 10 -6.22 -10.70 -29.44
N ARG A 11 -6.92 -11.33 -28.50
CA ARG A 11 -6.92 -11.00 -27.08
C ARG A 11 -6.15 -12.11 -26.37
N ILE A 12 -5.15 -11.72 -25.59
CA ILE A 12 -4.37 -12.66 -24.80
C ILE A 12 -4.72 -12.38 -23.35
N ALA A 13 -5.30 -13.37 -22.66
CA ALA A 13 -5.49 -13.29 -21.23
C ALA A 13 -4.12 -13.32 -20.55
N PHE A 14 -3.90 -12.39 -19.64
CA PHE A 14 -2.74 -12.43 -18.75
C PHE A 14 -3.24 -12.79 -17.37
N HIS A 15 -2.51 -13.63 -16.65
CA HIS A 15 -2.79 -13.82 -15.25
C HIS A 15 -2.74 -12.48 -14.51
N ASP A 16 -3.84 -12.19 -13.82
CA ASP A 16 -3.97 -11.03 -12.96
C ASP A 16 -3.78 -11.47 -11.50
N PRO A 17 -2.58 -11.31 -10.93
CA PRO A 17 -2.27 -11.68 -9.55
C PRO A 17 -2.93 -10.76 -8.52
N THR A 18 -3.78 -9.82 -8.96
CA THR A 18 -4.52 -8.95 -8.05
C THR A 18 -5.44 -9.81 -7.16
N PRO A 19 -5.30 -9.74 -5.82
CA PRO A 19 -6.12 -10.51 -4.89
C PRO A 19 -7.61 -10.27 -5.09
N ALA A 20 -8.43 -11.30 -4.83
CA ALA A 20 -9.90 -11.20 -4.96
C ALA A 20 -10.48 -10.03 -4.16
N THR A 21 -10.01 -9.81 -2.93
CA THR A 21 -10.42 -8.69 -2.07
C THR A 21 -10.20 -7.32 -2.72
N VAL A 22 -9.12 -7.16 -3.49
CA VAL A 22 -8.83 -5.93 -4.23
C VAL A 22 -9.77 -5.81 -5.44
N LYS A 23 -9.96 -6.89 -6.21
CA LYS A 23 -10.85 -6.90 -7.39
C LYS A 23 -12.29 -6.55 -7.02
N GLU A 24 -12.79 -7.15 -5.94
CA GLU A 24 -14.17 -6.98 -5.46
C GLU A 24 -14.42 -5.59 -4.89
N GLY A 25 -13.51 -5.07 -4.08
CA GLY A 25 -13.70 -3.80 -3.37
C GLY A 25 -13.31 -2.55 -4.16
N ARG A 26 -12.28 -2.62 -5.02
CA ARG A 26 -11.71 -1.44 -5.70
C ARG A 26 -12.74 -0.66 -6.51
N LYS A 27 -13.69 -1.33 -7.15
CA LYS A 27 -14.72 -0.68 -7.97
C LYS A 27 -15.54 0.36 -7.19
N PHE A 28 -15.81 0.14 -5.91
CA PHE A 28 -16.56 1.08 -5.08
C PHE A 28 -15.78 2.35 -4.73
N LEU A 29 -14.46 2.37 -4.91
CA LEU A 29 -13.66 3.58 -4.77
C LEU A 29 -13.51 4.34 -6.10
N PHE A 30 -13.41 3.64 -7.24
CA PHE A 30 -12.99 4.24 -8.52
C PHE A 30 -14.09 4.37 -9.58
N ASP A 31 -15.05 3.45 -9.65
CA ASP A 31 -15.99 3.37 -10.76
C ASP A 31 -17.09 4.43 -10.64
N THR A 32 -16.98 5.50 -11.44
CA THR A 32 -17.90 6.64 -11.38
C THR A 32 -19.32 6.27 -11.82
N HIS A 33 -19.49 5.32 -12.74
CA HIS A 33 -20.80 4.86 -13.21
C HIS A 33 -21.50 3.98 -12.18
N LEU A 34 -20.72 3.17 -11.46
CA LEU A 34 -21.23 2.37 -10.35
C LEU A 34 -21.51 3.22 -9.11
N THR A 35 -20.80 4.31 -8.87
CA THR A 35 -20.79 4.99 -7.56
C THR A 35 -21.35 6.41 -7.54
N SER A 36 -21.62 7.05 -8.70
CA SER A 36 -22.27 8.36 -8.76
C SER A 36 -23.56 8.32 -9.58
N GLY A 37 -24.58 9.09 -9.15
CA GLY A 37 -25.84 9.19 -9.88
C GLY A 37 -25.70 9.80 -11.28
N LEU A 38 -24.68 10.64 -11.51
CA LEU A 38 -24.38 11.25 -12.81
C LEU A 38 -23.24 10.56 -13.56
N GLY A 39 -22.61 9.53 -12.97
CA GLY A 39 -21.50 8.82 -13.61
C GLY A 39 -20.18 9.60 -13.71
N GLN A 40 -20.04 10.75 -13.02
CA GLN A 40 -18.93 11.70 -13.26
C GLN A 40 -17.93 11.82 -12.10
N SER A 41 -18.26 11.31 -10.91
CA SER A 41 -17.40 11.36 -9.73
C SER A 41 -17.35 10.01 -9.01
N SER A 42 -16.30 9.81 -8.24
CA SER A 42 -16.15 8.68 -7.32
C SER A 42 -15.34 9.13 -6.12
N CYS A 43 -15.17 8.26 -5.12
CA CYS A 43 -14.31 8.54 -3.97
C CYS A 43 -12.88 8.91 -4.44
N ALA A 44 -12.39 8.26 -5.50
CA ALA A 44 -11.08 8.51 -6.08
C ALA A 44 -10.92 9.91 -6.71
N SER A 45 -12.00 10.65 -6.96
CA SER A 45 -11.92 12.04 -7.46
C SER A 45 -11.23 12.97 -6.45
N CYS A 46 -11.46 12.75 -5.16
CA CYS A 46 -10.78 13.49 -4.08
C CYS A 46 -9.65 12.65 -3.48
N HIS A 47 -9.87 11.34 -3.32
CA HIS A 47 -8.85 10.40 -2.86
C HIS A 47 -8.07 9.81 -4.04
N VAL A 48 -7.35 10.65 -4.79
CA VAL A 48 -6.62 10.24 -6.00
C VAL A 48 -5.65 9.09 -5.68
N ASP A 49 -5.80 7.97 -6.39
CA ASP A 49 -5.12 6.68 -6.10
C ASP A 49 -5.30 6.20 -4.66
N ALA A 50 -6.49 6.40 -4.08
CA ALA A 50 -6.81 6.21 -2.67
C ALA A 50 -5.97 7.06 -1.70
N ARG A 51 -5.32 8.12 -2.20
CA ARG A 51 -4.56 9.08 -1.40
C ARG A 51 -5.38 10.35 -1.20
N SER A 52 -4.88 11.46 -1.74
CA SER A 52 -5.40 12.79 -1.48
C SER A 52 -5.09 13.67 -2.69
N ASP A 53 -6.08 14.44 -3.12
CA ASP A 53 -5.97 15.55 -4.06
C ASP A 53 -5.18 16.74 -3.48
N ARG A 54 -5.01 16.75 -2.15
CA ARG A 54 -4.35 17.80 -1.35
C ARG A 54 -4.99 19.18 -1.51
N VAL A 55 -6.30 19.20 -1.67
CA VAL A 55 -7.09 20.43 -1.73
C VAL A 55 -8.00 20.48 -0.50
N ALA A 56 -8.25 21.69 0.00
CA ALA A 56 -9.23 21.91 1.05
C ALA A 56 -10.65 22.08 0.47
N TRP A 57 -11.61 21.39 1.07
CA TRP A 57 -13.02 21.43 0.70
C TRP A 57 -13.85 21.90 1.88
N ASP A 58 -14.82 22.79 1.65
CA ASP A 58 -15.88 23.02 2.63
C ASP A 58 -16.98 21.97 2.44
N ILE A 59 -16.99 21.00 3.34
CA ILE A 59 -17.89 19.84 3.33
C ILE A 59 -18.89 19.89 4.50
N GLY A 60 -19.25 21.10 4.93
CA GLY A 60 -20.34 21.31 5.87
C GLY A 60 -21.71 20.95 5.29
N ASN A 61 -22.61 20.44 6.12
CA ASN A 61 -24.00 20.19 5.76
C ASN A 61 -24.91 21.17 6.50
N THR A 62 -25.44 22.17 5.80
CA THR A 62 -26.34 23.18 6.41
C THR A 62 -27.68 22.60 6.88
N GLN A 63 -28.06 21.41 6.39
CA GLN A 63 -29.28 20.69 6.78
C GLN A 63 -29.00 19.57 7.79
N GLY A 64 -27.74 19.36 8.18
CA GLY A 64 -27.36 18.32 9.13
C GLY A 64 -27.81 18.64 10.56
N ALA A 65 -27.99 17.59 11.37
CA ALA A 65 -28.22 17.74 12.80
C ALA A 65 -26.90 17.78 13.58
N VAL A 66 -26.91 18.37 14.77
CA VAL A 66 -25.81 18.23 15.73
C VAL A 66 -25.79 16.79 16.25
N GLN A 67 -24.67 16.09 16.12
CA GLN A 67 -24.46 14.75 16.68
C GLN A 67 -23.81 14.88 18.05
N LEU A 68 -24.24 14.07 19.02
CA LEU A 68 -23.62 14.04 20.35
C LEU A 68 -22.19 13.50 20.25
N PHE A 69 -21.32 13.99 21.11
CA PHE A 69 -19.96 13.47 21.21
C PHE A 69 -19.98 12.06 21.79
N ASP A 70 -19.40 11.13 21.06
CA ASP A 70 -19.39 9.68 21.30
C ASP A 70 -17.97 9.10 21.38
N GLU A 71 -16.94 9.95 21.32
CA GLU A 71 -15.54 9.53 21.25
C GLU A 71 -14.77 9.66 22.57
N SER A 72 -13.51 9.21 22.55
CA SER A 72 -12.58 9.42 23.66
C SER A 72 -11.86 10.76 23.54
N CYS A 73 -12.11 11.65 24.51
CA CYS A 73 -11.45 12.95 24.57
C CYS A 73 -10.05 12.86 25.22
N GLN A 74 -9.04 13.48 24.61
CA GLN A 74 -7.65 13.53 25.05
C GLN A 74 -7.52 14.26 26.39
N VAL A 75 -8.15 15.43 26.49
CA VAL A 75 -8.28 16.25 27.69
C VAL A 75 -9.75 16.65 27.80
N PRO A 76 -10.40 16.59 28.99
CA PRO A 76 -11.82 16.95 29.12
C PRO A 76 -12.14 18.31 28.48
N GLY A 77 -13.16 18.35 27.62
CA GLY A 77 -13.55 19.57 26.91
C GLY A 77 -14.12 19.37 25.50
N CYS A 78 -14.02 18.18 24.92
CA CYS A 78 -14.64 17.87 23.64
C CYS A 78 -16.16 18.14 23.66
N THR A 79 -16.67 18.61 22.53
CA THR A 79 -18.07 19.07 22.39
C THR A 79 -18.82 18.28 21.32
N SER A 80 -20.14 18.46 21.22
CA SER A 80 -20.95 17.84 20.17
C SER A 80 -20.50 18.23 18.75
N TRP A 81 -20.71 17.36 17.78
CA TRP A 81 -20.31 17.57 16.39
C TRP A 81 -21.30 18.48 15.67
N HIS A 82 -20.90 19.73 15.41
CA HIS A 82 -21.67 20.63 14.57
C HIS A 82 -21.65 20.17 13.09
N PRO A 83 -22.77 20.29 12.34
CA PRO A 83 -22.83 19.81 10.96
C PRO A 83 -22.05 20.69 9.96
N MET A 84 -21.78 21.95 10.31
CA MET A 84 -20.86 22.81 9.56
C MET A 84 -19.41 22.51 9.96
N LYS A 85 -18.61 22.09 8.98
CA LYS A 85 -17.25 21.60 9.16
C LYS A 85 -16.19 22.66 8.87
N GLY A 86 -16.42 23.50 7.86
CA GLY A 86 -15.41 24.40 7.31
C GLY A 86 -14.39 23.66 6.43
N PRO A 87 -13.36 24.36 5.95
CA PRO A 87 -12.36 23.79 5.06
C PRO A 87 -11.59 22.62 5.67
N MET A 88 -11.53 21.51 4.93
CA MET A 88 -10.76 20.32 5.27
C MET A 88 -10.05 19.74 4.06
N THR A 89 -8.77 19.43 4.22
CA THR A 89 -7.98 18.76 3.20
C THR A 89 -8.33 17.28 3.13
N THR A 90 -8.34 16.71 1.94
CA THR A 90 -8.59 15.27 1.79
C THR A 90 -7.48 14.46 2.47
N GLN A 91 -7.84 13.47 3.29
CA GLN A 91 -6.86 12.57 3.93
C GLN A 91 -6.60 11.32 3.06
N THR A 92 -5.42 10.72 3.19
CA THR A 92 -5.10 9.45 2.53
C THR A 92 -5.94 8.31 3.11
N LEU A 93 -6.33 7.33 2.29
CA LEU A 93 -6.95 6.08 2.74
C LEU A 93 -5.91 4.97 3.02
N PHE A 94 -4.64 5.22 2.73
CA PHE A 94 -3.58 4.24 2.99
C PHE A 94 -3.42 4.02 4.50
N GLY A 95 -3.41 2.74 4.89
CA GLY A 95 -3.16 2.30 6.26
C GLY A 95 -4.19 2.79 7.29
N ILE A 96 -5.33 3.36 6.90
CA ILE A 96 -6.23 3.99 7.89
C ILE A 96 -6.96 2.99 8.77
N ILE A 97 -7.19 1.77 8.32
CA ILE A 97 -7.89 0.74 9.10
C ILE A 97 -7.10 0.44 10.38
N GLY A 98 -7.79 0.42 11.52
CA GLY A 98 -7.18 0.33 12.85
C GLY A 98 -6.70 1.68 13.38
N THR A 99 -7.04 2.79 12.73
CA THR A 99 -6.78 4.15 13.23
C THR A 99 -8.06 4.92 13.52
N GLU A 100 -9.21 4.28 13.57
CA GLU A 100 -10.52 4.86 13.89
C GLU A 100 -10.47 5.74 15.17
N PRO A 101 -11.33 6.76 15.29
CA PRO A 101 -12.36 7.17 14.34
C PRO A 101 -11.79 7.90 13.12
N PHE A 102 -12.58 8.14 12.08
CA PHE A 102 -12.18 8.77 10.83
C PHE A 102 -12.67 10.22 10.70
N HIS A 103 -12.30 10.87 9.58
CA HIS A 103 -12.28 12.32 9.37
C HIS A 103 -11.29 13.08 10.27
N TRP A 104 -11.08 14.37 9.97
CA TRP A 104 -10.21 15.24 10.75
C TRP A 104 -10.73 15.50 12.16
N ARG A 105 -12.05 15.45 12.34
CA ARG A 105 -12.68 15.72 13.64
C ARG A 105 -12.83 14.45 14.47
N GLY A 106 -12.82 13.28 13.82
CA GLY A 106 -13.03 12.00 14.49
C GLY A 106 -14.50 11.66 14.65
N GLU A 107 -15.40 12.22 13.85
CA GLU A 107 -16.85 12.04 14.00
C GLU A 107 -17.41 10.80 13.28
N LYS A 108 -16.55 10.02 12.62
CA LYS A 108 -16.94 8.80 11.90
C LYS A 108 -16.35 7.59 12.59
N ASN A 109 -17.17 6.73 13.17
CA ASN A 109 -16.70 5.59 13.97
C ASN A 109 -15.88 4.60 13.12
N ASP A 110 -16.32 4.36 11.89
CA ASP A 110 -15.70 3.41 10.97
C ASP A 110 -15.94 3.82 9.50
N LEU A 111 -15.52 2.97 8.56
CA LEU A 111 -15.65 3.24 7.14
C LEU A 111 -17.11 3.07 6.65
N ALA A 112 -17.93 2.25 7.33
CA ALA A 112 -19.32 2.02 6.94
C ALA A 112 -20.17 3.29 7.08
N GLU A 113 -19.84 4.17 8.03
CA GLU A 113 -20.52 5.45 8.20
C GLU A 113 -20.29 6.45 7.05
N PHE A 114 -19.39 6.15 6.11
CA PHE A 114 -19.19 6.91 4.88
C PHE A 114 -20.17 6.53 3.76
N ASN A 115 -20.99 5.50 3.95
CA ASN A 115 -21.95 5.06 2.93
C ASN A 115 -22.92 6.17 2.52
N GLU A 116 -23.23 7.10 3.43
CA GLU A 116 -24.02 8.30 3.12
C GLU A 116 -23.39 9.22 2.06
N ALA A 117 -22.08 9.15 1.82
CA ALA A 117 -21.40 9.97 0.82
C ALA A 117 -21.80 9.57 -0.61
N TYR A 118 -22.18 8.31 -0.84
CA TYR A 118 -22.68 7.85 -2.14
C TYR A 118 -23.94 8.60 -2.56
N THR A 119 -24.82 8.96 -1.61
CA THR A 119 -26.01 9.78 -1.87
C THR A 119 -25.69 11.27 -1.76
N ASN A 120 -25.12 11.69 -0.63
CA ASN A 120 -25.01 13.11 -0.28
C ASN A 120 -23.94 13.87 -1.06
N LEU A 121 -22.89 13.18 -1.52
CA LEU A 121 -21.78 13.78 -2.26
C LEU A 121 -21.74 13.33 -3.72
N GLN A 122 -21.98 12.05 -3.99
CA GLN A 122 -21.91 11.47 -5.34
C GLN A 122 -23.26 11.41 -6.05
N GLY A 123 -24.35 11.77 -5.35
CA GLY A 123 -25.67 11.98 -5.94
C GLY A 123 -26.38 10.70 -6.37
N ARG A 124 -26.03 9.53 -5.84
CA ARG A 124 -26.80 8.31 -6.08
C ARG A 124 -28.18 8.39 -5.43
N ASP A 125 -29.13 7.67 -6.01
CA ASP A 125 -30.49 7.53 -5.46
C ASP A 125 -30.51 6.75 -4.14
N SER A 126 -29.51 5.89 -3.91
CA SER A 126 -29.37 5.11 -2.68
C SER A 126 -27.91 4.82 -2.33
N GLN A 127 -27.70 4.63 -1.04
CA GLN A 127 -26.45 4.09 -0.48
C GLN A 127 -26.18 2.69 -1.06
N ILE A 128 -24.92 2.27 -1.11
CA ILE A 128 -24.59 0.89 -1.50
C ILE A 128 -24.95 -0.07 -0.36
N THR A 129 -25.02 -1.36 -0.64
CA THR A 129 -25.37 -2.36 0.38
C THR A 129 -24.26 -2.53 1.43
N THR A 130 -24.60 -3.09 2.59
CA THR A 130 -23.63 -3.37 3.66
C THR A 130 -22.51 -4.32 3.20
N THR A 131 -22.84 -5.32 2.39
CA THR A 131 -21.86 -6.26 1.81
C THR A 131 -20.90 -5.56 0.84
N GLU A 132 -21.40 -4.60 0.06
CA GLU A 132 -20.57 -3.80 -0.85
C GLU A 132 -19.66 -2.84 -0.09
N MET A 133 -20.15 -2.18 0.96
CA MET A 133 -19.31 -1.39 1.87
C MET A 133 -18.21 -2.23 2.52
N ALA A 134 -18.54 -3.43 3.00
CA ALA A 134 -17.54 -4.34 3.57
C ALA A 134 -16.47 -4.74 2.53
N SER A 135 -16.86 -4.94 1.27
CA SER A 135 -15.91 -5.20 0.18
C SER A 135 -14.99 -4.00 -0.06
N MET A 136 -15.52 -2.78 -0.04
CA MET A 136 -14.72 -1.55 -0.11
C MET A 136 -13.75 -1.44 1.09
N GLU A 137 -14.20 -1.75 2.30
CA GLU A 137 -13.37 -1.73 3.50
C GLU A 137 -12.21 -2.73 3.42
N HIS A 138 -12.46 -3.96 2.96
CA HIS A 138 -11.40 -4.93 2.71
C HIS A 138 -10.38 -4.44 1.68
N TYR A 139 -10.83 -3.73 0.64
CA TYR A 139 -9.91 -3.10 -0.30
C TYR A 139 -9.09 -2.00 0.37
N VAL A 140 -9.70 -1.10 1.14
CA VAL A 140 -8.97 -0.04 1.87
C VAL A 140 -7.98 -0.63 2.87
N ALA A 141 -8.34 -1.72 3.57
CA ALA A 141 -7.46 -2.45 4.47
C ALA A 141 -6.21 -3.02 3.77
N SER A 142 -6.30 -3.31 2.47
CA SER A 142 -5.16 -3.79 1.67
C SER A 142 -4.15 -2.70 1.28
N LEU A 143 -4.51 -1.42 1.45
CA LEU A 143 -3.67 -0.28 1.05
C LEU A 143 -2.60 0.01 2.08
N THR A 144 -1.35 -0.28 1.74
CA THR A 144 -0.19 -0.09 2.64
C THR A 144 0.70 1.05 2.18
N PHE A 145 1.23 1.82 3.14
CA PHE A 145 2.20 2.87 2.81
C PHE A 145 3.47 2.28 2.22
N GLY A 146 3.92 2.83 1.08
CA GLY A 146 5.23 2.50 0.53
C GLY A 146 6.39 2.99 1.43
N PRO A 147 7.63 2.56 1.13
CA PRO A 147 8.82 2.90 1.92
C PRO A 147 8.99 4.41 2.17
N ASN A 148 9.33 4.80 3.40
CA ASN A 148 9.67 6.19 3.70
C ASN A 148 11.10 6.53 3.22
N PRO A 149 11.27 7.48 2.27
CA PRO A 149 12.59 7.82 1.71
C PRO A 149 13.53 8.52 2.71
N ASN A 150 13.02 9.00 3.84
CA ASN A 150 13.81 9.64 4.90
C ASN A 150 14.43 8.64 5.89
N ARG A 151 14.20 7.33 5.70
CA ARG A 151 14.86 6.26 6.47
C ARG A 151 16.06 5.69 5.72
N ASN A 152 16.97 5.07 6.47
CA ASN A 152 18.02 4.23 5.89
C ASN A 152 17.41 2.94 5.32
N ILE A 153 18.15 2.27 4.44
CA ILE A 153 17.70 1.01 3.82
C ILE A 153 17.38 -0.09 4.85
N ASP A 154 18.03 -0.06 6.02
CA ASP A 154 17.82 -0.97 7.14
C ASP A 154 16.67 -0.56 8.07
N ASN A 155 15.84 0.38 7.62
CA ASN A 155 14.70 0.98 8.33
C ASN A 155 15.07 1.89 9.52
N THR A 156 16.36 2.07 9.83
CA THR A 156 16.81 2.97 10.89
C THR A 156 16.64 4.44 10.50
N LEU A 157 16.66 5.30 11.51
CA LEU A 157 16.62 6.75 11.31
C LEU A 157 17.95 7.25 10.74
N LYS A 158 17.88 8.18 9.78
CA LYS A 158 19.03 8.96 9.34
C LYS A 158 19.51 9.87 10.47
N THR A 159 20.76 10.34 10.40
CA THR A 159 21.32 11.31 11.34
C THR A 159 21.16 12.76 10.86
N SER A 160 20.77 12.97 9.61
CA SER A 160 20.54 14.28 9.01
C SER A 160 19.64 14.17 7.79
N ILE A 161 18.59 14.99 7.72
CA ILE A 161 17.77 15.17 6.50
C ILE A 161 17.54 16.67 6.23
N PRO A 162 17.35 17.08 4.96
CA PRO A 162 17.03 18.46 4.63
C PRO A 162 15.62 18.84 5.12
N ILE A 163 15.50 20.06 5.64
CA ILE A 163 14.26 20.68 6.12
C ILE A 163 14.03 21.96 5.32
N VAL A 164 12.81 22.17 4.82
CA VAL A 164 12.48 23.27 3.87
C VAL A 164 12.41 24.64 4.56
N GLY A 165 12.16 24.65 5.88
CA GLY A 165 11.94 25.89 6.66
C GLY A 165 10.47 26.29 6.68
N GLY A 166 10.17 27.53 7.01
CA GLY A 166 8.80 28.03 7.18
C GLY A 166 8.75 29.54 7.13
N VAL A 167 7.53 30.09 7.03
CA VAL A 167 7.32 31.53 6.91
C VAL A 167 7.82 32.25 8.17
N VAL A 168 7.54 31.67 9.34
CA VAL A 168 7.90 32.28 10.62
C VAL A 168 9.32 31.90 11.05
N THR A 169 9.80 30.72 10.65
CA THR A 169 11.05 30.16 11.15
C THR A 169 12.27 30.49 10.29
N GLY A 170 12.09 31.10 9.13
CA GLY A 170 13.16 31.44 8.18
C GLY A 170 13.52 30.27 7.26
N THR A 171 14.65 30.43 6.54
CA THR A 171 15.13 29.44 5.57
C THR A 171 15.38 28.09 6.24
N GLY A 172 15.16 27.02 5.47
CA GLY A 172 15.44 25.65 5.87
C GLY A 172 16.88 25.37 6.30
N GLY A 173 17.15 24.10 6.58
CA GLY A 173 18.45 23.63 7.02
C GLY A 173 18.48 22.11 7.07
N THR A 174 19.15 21.55 8.06
CA THR A 174 19.09 20.12 8.35
C THR A 174 18.54 19.89 9.75
N GLY A 175 17.90 18.73 9.93
CA GLY A 175 17.49 18.21 11.22
C GLY A 175 17.96 16.77 11.38
N ASN A 176 18.18 16.35 12.62
CA ASN A 176 18.59 15.01 13.03
C ASN A 176 17.38 14.22 13.57
N PRO A 177 16.85 13.25 12.80
CA PRO A 177 15.71 12.44 13.23
C PRO A 177 15.90 11.69 14.56
N THR A 178 17.11 11.24 14.90
CA THR A 178 17.39 10.54 16.17
C THR A 178 17.29 11.46 17.37
N ALA A 179 17.86 12.67 17.27
CA ALA A 179 17.67 13.71 18.29
C ALA A 179 16.20 14.12 18.37
N GLY A 180 15.54 14.26 17.21
CA GLY A 180 14.13 14.56 17.08
C GLY A 180 13.22 13.58 17.79
N GLN A 181 13.48 12.28 17.64
CA GLN A 181 12.73 11.22 18.32
C GLN A 181 12.86 11.34 19.84
N THR A 182 14.06 11.63 20.34
CA THR A 182 14.30 11.82 21.77
C THR A 182 13.46 12.98 22.30
N ILE A 183 13.47 14.11 21.60
CA ILE A 183 12.68 15.30 21.95
C ILE A 183 11.17 14.98 21.87
N PHE A 184 10.71 14.35 20.80
CA PHE A 184 9.32 13.97 20.59
C PHE A 184 8.76 13.11 21.73
N ASN A 185 9.57 12.18 22.24
CA ASN A 185 9.17 11.25 23.29
C ASN A 185 9.23 11.88 24.69
N THR A 186 10.13 12.83 24.94
CA THR A 186 10.50 13.24 26.31
C THR A 186 10.27 14.71 26.62
N ALA A 187 10.31 15.60 25.63
CA ALA A 187 10.21 17.02 25.86
C ALA A 187 8.75 17.45 26.03
N GLN A 188 8.46 18.11 27.14
CA GLN A 188 7.15 18.68 27.45
C GLN A 188 6.98 20.03 26.75
N LEU A 189 6.78 19.98 25.44
CA LEU A 189 6.78 21.18 24.58
C LEU A 189 5.40 21.84 24.49
N PHE A 190 4.32 21.19 24.91
CA PHE A 190 2.98 21.74 24.77
C PHE A 190 2.76 22.95 25.68
N GLY A 191 2.22 24.03 25.11
CA GLY A 191 1.95 25.28 25.83
C GLY A 191 0.66 25.24 26.66
N ALA A 192 -0.35 24.49 26.24
CA ALA A 192 -1.65 24.35 26.91
C ALA A 192 -2.39 23.05 26.48
N PRO A 193 -2.78 22.15 27.42
CA PRO A 193 -2.30 22.15 28.80
C PRO A 193 -0.78 21.87 28.83
N PRO A 194 -0.03 22.57 29.70
CA PRO A 194 1.40 22.38 29.80
C PRO A 194 1.73 20.97 30.34
N GLY A 195 2.88 20.44 29.94
CA GLY A 195 3.39 19.16 30.47
C GLY A 195 3.17 17.94 29.58
N LEU A 196 2.51 18.07 28.44
CA LEU A 196 2.39 17.00 27.45
C LEU A 196 3.62 16.93 26.54
N THR A 197 4.03 15.70 26.21
CA THR A 197 4.98 15.39 25.15
C THR A 197 4.22 15.03 23.86
N CYS A 198 4.93 14.98 22.73
CA CYS A 198 4.29 14.66 21.45
C CYS A 198 3.66 13.25 21.46
N ILE A 199 4.31 12.28 22.11
CA ILE A 199 3.83 10.89 22.18
C ILE A 199 2.56 10.71 23.04
N ASN A 200 2.18 11.70 23.86
CA ASN A 200 0.90 11.64 24.56
C ASN A 200 -0.31 11.67 23.62
N CYS A 201 -0.15 12.28 22.42
CA CYS A 201 -1.18 12.35 21.37
C CYS A 201 -0.81 11.49 20.15
N HIS A 202 0.47 11.47 19.78
CA HIS A 202 1.00 10.78 18.60
C HIS A 202 1.78 9.52 18.98
N ALA A 203 1.07 8.53 19.51
CA ALA A 203 1.65 7.29 20.00
C ALA A 203 1.74 6.18 18.92
N GLY A 204 2.54 5.17 19.21
CA GLY A 204 2.58 3.92 18.44
C GLY A 204 3.12 4.05 17.01
N ILE A 205 2.97 2.97 16.25
CA ILE A 205 3.51 2.86 14.88
C ILE A 205 2.72 3.65 13.83
N THR A 206 1.49 4.04 14.14
CA THR A 206 0.62 4.84 13.26
C THR A 206 0.78 6.34 13.51
N GLY A 207 1.38 6.72 14.65
CA GLY A 207 1.59 8.12 15.06
C GLY A 207 0.32 8.79 15.56
N THR A 208 -0.63 8.01 16.07
CA THR A 208 -1.87 8.51 16.67
C THR A 208 -2.27 7.61 17.84
N ASN A 209 -2.81 8.21 18.89
CA ASN A 209 -3.45 7.50 19.99
C ASN A 209 -4.96 7.34 19.80
N GLN A 210 -5.49 7.69 18.62
CA GLN A 210 -6.90 7.58 18.22
C GLN A 210 -7.87 8.48 19.00
N LYS A 211 -7.38 9.34 19.90
CA LYS A 211 -8.23 10.26 20.66
C LYS A 211 -8.54 11.54 19.91
N VAL A 212 -9.63 12.17 20.33
CA VAL A 212 -10.07 13.49 19.88
C VAL A 212 -9.65 14.52 20.91
N ASP A 213 -9.20 15.68 20.46
CA ASP A 213 -8.86 16.82 21.29
C ASP A 213 -9.60 18.08 20.80
N ILE A 214 -9.56 19.15 21.58
CA ILE A 214 -9.98 20.49 21.16
C ILE A 214 -8.73 21.40 21.22
N PRO A 215 -7.96 21.50 20.13
CA PRO A 215 -6.61 22.07 20.16
C PRO A 215 -6.54 23.50 20.71
N ALA A 216 -7.61 24.29 20.53
CA ALA A 216 -7.66 25.65 21.03
C ALA A 216 -9.12 26.07 21.33
N PRO A 217 -9.65 25.80 22.53
CA PRO A 217 -11.00 26.22 22.88
C PRO A 217 -11.13 27.75 22.84
N PRO A 218 -12.34 28.29 22.62
CA PRO A 218 -12.58 29.72 22.55
C PRO A 218 -11.90 30.50 23.70
N PRO A 219 -11.29 31.67 23.42
CA PRO A 219 -11.45 32.48 22.20
C PRO A 219 -10.46 32.16 21.07
N ALA A 220 -9.75 31.02 21.11
CA ALA A 220 -8.83 30.66 20.05
C ALA A 220 -9.53 30.16 18.75
N ASN A 221 -8.80 30.22 17.63
CA ASN A 221 -9.32 30.09 16.27
C ASN A 221 -9.77 28.67 15.86
N GLU A 222 -9.65 27.65 16.71
CA GLU A 222 -10.04 26.27 16.38
C GLU A 222 -11.03 25.67 17.41
N PRO A 223 -12.32 26.08 17.35
CA PRO A 223 -13.30 25.74 18.36
C PRO A 223 -13.90 24.34 18.18
N GLN A 224 -13.50 23.58 17.16
CA GLN A 224 -14.07 22.28 16.86
C GLN A 224 -13.10 21.16 17.24
N ASN A 225 -13.66 20.06 17.70
CA ASN A 225 -12.94 18.81 17.96
C ASN A 225 -12.05 18.39 16.77
N ARG A 226 -10.88 17.84 17.06
CA ARG A 226 -9.94 17.27 16.09
C ARG A 226 -9.39 15.95 16.60
N LYS A 227 -9.38 14.94 15.74
CA LYS A 227 -8.67 13.71 16.03
C LYS A 227 -7.16 13.96 15.93
N ASN A 228 -6.42 13.38 16.87
CA ASN A 228 -4.96 13.32 16.78
C ASN A 228 -4.55 12.59 15.49
N ALA A 229 -4.05 13.33 14.52
CA ALA A 229 -3.82 12.79 13.18
C ALA A 229 -2.66 11.75 13.17
N PRO A 230 -2.76 10.67 12.37
CA PRO A 230 -1.66 9.75 12.15
C PRO A 230 -0.51 10.43 11.40
N LEU A 231 0.73 10.00 11.65
CA LEU A 231 1.93 10.69 11.15
C LEU A 231 2.65 10.00 9.97
N ARG A 232 2.24 8.78 9.59
CA ARG A 232 2.96 7.94 8.61
C ARG A 232 3.12 8.57 7.21
N ASP A 233 2.21 9.44 6.78
CA ASP A 233 2.25 10.08 5.45
C ASP A 233 2.75 11.53 5.46
N THR A 234 3.22 12.03 6.62
CA THR A 234 3.54 13.45 6.78
C THR A 234 4.61 13.93 5.80
N TYR A 235 5.59 13.09 5.47
CA TYR A 235 6.64 13.39 4.49
C TYR A 235 6.11 13.67 3.09
N ARG A 236 4.90 13.20 2.77
CA ARG A 236 4.26 13.47 1.48
C ARG A 236 3.50 14.77 1.46
N LYS A 237 3.31 15.48 2.57
CA LYS A 237 2.56 16.75 2.67
C LYS A 237 3.42 18.01 2.42
N ILE A 238 4.71 17.85 2.13
CA ILE A 238 5.62 18.97 1.80
C ILE A 238 5.33 19.58 0.41
N GLY A 239 5.74 20.83 0.19
CA GLY A 239 5.71 21.49 -1.13
C GLY A 239 4.98 22.84 -1.16
N ALA A 240 4.18 23.13 -0.13
CA ALA A 240 3.69 24.47 0.14
C ALA A 240 4.75 25.24 0.94
N ASN A 241 4.99 26.50 0.58
CA ASN A 241 5.78 27.43 1.38
C ASN A 241 5.46 28.87 0.98
N LYS A 242 4.67 29.60 1.77
CA LYS A 242 4.22 30.96 1.41
C LYS A 242 5.36 31.98 1.26
N SER A 243 6.59 31.67 1.71
CA SER A 243 7.77 32.52 1.49
C SER A 243 8.52 32.22 0.18
N SER A 244 8.09 31.23 -0.60
CA SER A 244 8.74 30.78 -1.83
C SER A 244 7.88 31.05 -3.06
N LEU A 245 8.52 31.47 -4.16
CA LEU A 245 7.87 31.69 -5.46
C LEU A 245 7.87 30.43 -6.35
N VAL A 246 8.50 29.33 -5.90
CA VAL A 246 8.66 28.07 -6.67
C VAL A 246 7.95 26.91 -5.99
N ASN A 247 6.83 27.17 -5.33
CA ASN A 247 6.03 26.12 -4.71
C ASN A 247 5.39 25.24 -5.76
N ASN A 248 5.33 23.95 -5.47
CA ASN A 248 4.58 23.00 -6.28
C ASN A 248 3.22 22.65 -5.65
N ARG A 249 2.83 23.30 -4.54
CA ARG A 249 1.54 23.10 -3.85
C ARG A 249 1.01 24.35 -3.15
N GLY A 250 -0.31 24.41 -2.98
CA GLY A 250 -1.04 25.50 -2.31
C GLY A 250 -1.49 25.22 -0.88
N PHE A 251 -1.69 23.94 -0.50
CA PHE A 251 -2.13 23.52 0.84
C PHE A 251 -1.04 22.72 1.55
N GLY A 252 -0.82 22.99 2.83
CA GLY A 252 0.24 22.41 3.65
C GLY A 252 -0.26 21.42 4.70
N PHE A 253 0.03 21.74 5.96
CA PHE A 253 -0.26 20.98 7.17
C PHE A 253 -1.54 21.50 7.82
N ASP A 254 -1.85 21.01 9.03
CA ASP A 254 -3.16 21.14 9.70
C ASP A 254 -4.33 20.51 8.91
N HIS A 255 -5.55 20.68 9.40
CA HIS A 255 -6.74 20.11 8.74
C HIS A 255 -7.19 20.93 7.52
N GLY A 256 -7.07 22.26 7.56
CA GLY A 256 -7.48 23.19 6.51
C GLY A 256 -6.40 23.41 5.45
N GLY A 257 -5.16 23.00 5.71
CA GLY A 257 -4.02 23.17 4.83
C GLY A 257 -3.39 24.57 4.91
N ASP A 258 -3.69 25.38 5.93
CA ASP A 258 -3.28 26.78 5.97
C ASP A 258 -1.86 27.00 6.50
N ASP A 259 -1.36 26.13 7.36
CA ASP A 259 0.05 26.09 7.76
C ASP A 259 0.90 25.49 6.63
N ALA A 260 1.67 26.34 5.93
CA ALA A 260 2.37 25.92 4.72
C ALA A 260 3.42 24.82 4.99
N THR A 261 4.10 24.88 6.13
CA THR A 261 5.17 23.93 6.49
C THR A 261 5.00 23.37 7.90
N LEU A 262 5.61 22.21 8.16
CA LEU A 262 5.56 21.61 9.50
C LEU A 262 6.33 22.46 10.52
N GLN A 263 7.34 23.24 10.12
CA GLN A 263 7.96 24.24 10.98
C GLN A 263 6.94 25.29 11.46
N ASP A 264 5.99 25.72 10.60
CA ASP A 264 4.97 26.71 10.96
C ASP A 264 4.01 26.13 12.01
N VAL A 265 3.54 24.89 11.83
CA VAL A 265 2.74 24.16 12.84
C VAL A 265 3.51 24.03 14.16
N LEU A 266 4.78 23.62 14.10
CA LEU A 266 5.63 23.46 15.29
C LEU A 266 5.98 24.79 15.97
N ASN A 267 5.60 25.93 15.39
CA ASN A 267 5.72 27.24 16.00
C ASN A 267 4.41 27.69 16.69
N ILE A 268 3.32 26.95 16.53
CA ILE A 268 2.01 27.23 17.10
C ILE A 268 1.73 26.23 18.23
N GLY A 269 1.51 26.72 19.45
CA GLY A 269 1.18 25.87 20.60
C GLY A 269 2.36 25.11 21.22
N PHE A 270 3.54 25.08 20.59
CA PHE A 270 4.76 24.45 21.11
C PHE A 270 5.79 25.46 21.62
N ARG A 271 6.44 25.15 22.75
CA ARG A 271 7.39 26.01 23.46
C ARG A 271 8.82 25.46 23.39
N PHE A 272 9.45 25.61 22.24
CA PHE A 272 10.89 25.33 22.09
C PHE A 272 11.73 26.41 22.81
N PRO A 273 12.93 26.07 23.31
CA PRO A 273 13.86 27.06 23.88
C PRO A 273 14.15 28.22 22.94
N ALA A 274 14.45 29.40 23.47
CA ALA A 274 14.83 30.54 22.65
C ALA A 274 16.19 30.33 21.95
N GLY A 275 16.39 31.04 20.84
CA GLY A 275 17.67 31.08 20.12
C GLY A 275 17.98 29.83 19.28
N ALA A 276 19.27 29.64 18.96
CA ALA A 276 19.73 28.60 18.05
C ALA A 276 19.39 27.18 18.53
N THR A 277 19.40 26.94 19.84
CA THR A 277 19.10 25.64 20.43
C THR A 277 17.68 25.19 20.09
N GLY A 278 16.66 26.01 20.36
CA GLY A 278 15.28 25.60 20.03
C GLY A 278 15.00 25.56 18.54
N ALA A 279 15.66 26.40 17.74
CA ALA A 279 15.59 26.30 16.28
C ALA A 279 16.11 24.94 15.78
N THR A 280 17.21 24.43 16.35
CA THR A 280 17.72 23.08 16.05
C THR A 280 16.78 21.99 16.54
N GLN A 281 16.30 22.06 17.79
CA GLN A 281 15.37 21.07 18.34
C GLN A 281 14.08 20.97 17.50
N ARG A 282 13.55 22.09 17.03
CA ARG A 282 12.37 22.11 16.17
C ARG A 282 12.62 21.48 14.79
N ARG A 283 13.80 21.71 14.18
CA ARG A 283 14.20 21.02 12.95
C ARG A 283 14.39 19.53 13.17
N ASP A 284 14.94 19.14 14.31
CA ASP A 284 15.12 17.73 14.67
C ASP A 284 13.78 17.01 14.84
N VAL A 285 12.81 17.64 15.53
CA VAL A 285 11.44 17.10 15.65
C VAL A 285 10.77 16.96 14.29
N GLU A 286 10.83 17.99 13.43
CA GLU A 286 10.33 17.85 12.05
C GLU A 286 11.02 16.69 11.32
N ALA A 287 12.35 16.60 11.43
CA ALA A 287 13.11 15.54 10.79
C ALA A 287 12.66 14.13 11.21
N PHE A 288 12.32 13.96 12.49
CA PHE A 288 11.75 12.71 12.99
C PHE A 288 10.35 12.45 12.42
N VAL A 289 9.45 13.43 12.43
CA VAL A 289 8.08 13.29 11.90
C VAL A 289 8.10 12.99 10.40
N MET A 290 8.98 13.62 9.62
CA MET A 290 9.21 13.31 8.21
C MET A 290 9.81 11.92 7.99
N SER A 291 10.44 11.36 9.02
CA SER A 291 11.02 10.03 9.00
C SER A 291 10.11 8.99 9.65
N PHE A 292 8.84 9.28 9.96
CA PHE A 292 7.96 8.33 10.66
C PHE A 292 7.86 6.97 9.93
N GLY A 293 7.68 5.88 10.70
CA GLY A 293 7.63 4.52 10.16
C GLY A 293 6.45 4.35 9.20
N THR A 294 6.60 3.50 8.20
CA THR A 294 5.52 3.11 7.28
C THR A 294 5.29 1.61 7.36
N ASP A 295 4.18 1.14 6.79
CA ASP A 295 3.84 -0.30 6.76
C ASP A 295 4.84 -1.12 5.95
N THR A 296 5.49 -0.46 4.99
CA THR A 296 6.54 -1.07 4.18
C THR A 296 7.93 -0.72 4.73
N HIS A 297 8.75 -1.74 4.92
CA HIS A 297 10.17 -1.62 5.28
C HIS A 297 10.91 -0.70 4.30
N ALA A 298 11.75 0.22 4.80
CA ALA A 298 12.42 1.24 3.99
C ALA A 298 13.26 0.69 2.82
N GLY A 299 13.81 -0.52 2.97
CA GLY A 299 14.58 -1.20 1.93
C GLY A 299 13.76 -1.93 0.86
N ALA A 300 12.44 -2.06 0.99
CA ALA A 300 11.64 -2.73 -0.03
C ALA A 300 11.71 -1.97 -1.38
N GLY A 301 11.81 -2.71 -2.47
CA GLY A 301 12.01 -2.18 -3.83
C GLY A 301 13.46 -1.81 -4.15
N GLN A 302 14.40 -1.95 -3.21
CA GLN A 302 15.83 -1.77 -3.50
C GLN A 302 16.34 -2.94 -4.35
N GLN A 303 17.06 -2.61 -5.42
CA GLN A 303 17.56 -3.58 -6.40
C GLN A 303 19.04 -3.38 -6.68
N VAL A 304 19.73 -4.49 -6.95
CA VAL A 304 21.11 -4.51 -7.44
C VAL A 304 21.29 -5.68 -8.40
N THR A 305 21.99 -5.47 -9.51
CA THR A 305 22.24 -6.49 -10.51
C THR A 305 23.73 -6.83 -10.57
N ALA A 306 24.06 -8.11 -10.43
CA ALA A 306 25.40 -8.64 -10.64
C ALA A 306 25.54 -9.22 -12.06
N ARG A 307 26.71 -9.00 -12.66
CA ARG A 307 27.05 -9.49 -14.02
C ARG A 307 28.53 -9.87 -14.19
N ASN A 308 29.35 -9.72 -13.14
CA ASN A 308 30.79 -9.91 -13.19
C ASN A 308 31.27 -10.90 -12.12
N ALA A 309 30.43 -11.86 -11.72
CA ALA A 309 30.72 -12.86 -10.70
C ALA A 309 31.15 -12.25 -9.34
N GLY A 310 30.64 -11.05 -9.00
CA GLY A 310 31.04 -10.30 -7.81
C GLY A 310 32.37 -9.54 -7.94
N GLY A 311 32.96 -9.53 -9.14
CA GLY A 311 34.18 -8.79 -9.49
C GLY A 311 33.92 -7.30 -9.79
N SER A 312 34.89 -6.68 -10.46
CA SER A 312 34.82 -5.25 -10.81
C SER A 312 33.58 -4.95 -11.65
N GLY A 313 32.80 -3.94 -11.24
CA GLY A 313 31.55 -3.54 -11.88
C GLY A 313 30.29 -4.03 -11.17
N ASP A 314 30.39 -5.00 -10.24
CA ASP A 314 29.29 -5.41 -9.38
C ASP A 314 29.36 -4.70 -8.01
N ASP A 315 28.20 -4.30 -7.47
CA ASP A 315 28.11 -3.76 -6.11
C ASP A 315 27.92 -4.90 -5.08
N SER A 316 28.98 -5.69 -4.89
CA SER A 316 29.00 -6.83 -3.97
C SER A 316 28.73 -6.42 -2.52
N ALA A 317 29.07 -5.19 -2.14
CA ALA A 317 28.76 -4.63 -0.83
C ALA A 317 27.24 -4.44 -0.65
N ARG A 318 26.55 -3.88 -1.65
CA ARG A 318 25.09 -3.78 -1.63
C ARG A 318 24.43 -5.15 -1.59
N ILE A 319 24.89 -6.12 -2.38
CA ILE A 319 24.34 -7.49 -2.38
C ILE A 319 24.44 -8.11 -0.97
N THR A 320 25.62 -7.99 -0.35
CA THR A 320 25.84 -8.45 1.04
C THR A 320 24.91 -7.75 2.02
N GLN A 321 24.68 -6.45 1.86
CA GLN A 321 23.74 -5.69 2.67
C GLN A 321 22.30 -6.20 2.51
N LEU A 322 21.82 -6.44 1.28
CA LEU A 322 20.46 -6.96 1.05
C LEU A 322 20.27 -8.34 1.70
N ILE A 323 21.25 -9.22 1.57
CA ILE A 323 21.24 -10.56 2.20
C ILE A 323 21.19 -10.42 3.72
N THR A 324 22.02 -9.54 4.29
CA THR A 324 22.06 -9.29 5.74
C THR A 324 20.72 -8.79 6.26
N LEU A 325 20.07 -7.87 5.54
CA LEU A 325 18.76 -7.33 5.92
C LEU A 325 17.68 -8.39 5.89
N ALA A 326 17.56 -9.13 4.77
CA ALA A 326 16.55 -10.19 4.67
C ALA A 326 16.80 -11.36 5.63
N THR A 327 18.03 -11.58 6.06
CA THR A 327 18.35 -12.61 7.08
C THR A 327 18.02 -12.11 8.49
N SER A 328 18.46 -10.90 8.85
CA SER A 328 18.31 -10.35 10.21
C SER A 328 16.92 -9.78 10.50
N GLN A 329 16.15 -9.45 9.46
CA GLN A 329 14.82 -8.84 9.54
C GLN A 329 13.81 -9.61 8.69
N SER A 330 13.92 -10.94 8.65
CA SER A 330 13.11 -11.83 7.78
C SER A 330 11.59 -11.71 7.97
N THR A 331 11.13 -11.22 9.12
CA THR A 331 9.71 -10.94 9.39
C THR A 331 9.22 -9.62 8.78
N GLN A 332 10.13 -8.72 8.38
CA GLN A 332 9.84 -7.39 7.87
C GLN A 332 10.18 -7.22 6.38
N VAL A 333 11.13 -7.97 5.85
CA VAL A 333 11.56 -7.90 4.45
C VAL A 333 12.10 -9.25 3.97
N GLY A 334 11.76 -9.62 2.74
CA GLY A 334 12.31 -10.78 2.04
C GLY A 334 13.30 -10.35 0.94
N LEU A 335 14.15 -11.28 0.51
CA LEU A 335 15.05 -11.08 -0.62
C LEU A 335 14.77 -12.14 -1.69
N ILE A 336 14.50 -11.67 -2.91
CA ILE A 336 14.42 -12.52 -4.09
C ILE A 336 15.60 -12.24 -5.02
N ALA A 337 15.86 -13.18 -5.92
CA ALA A 337 16.71 -12.96 -7.07
C ALA A 337 16.04 -13.51 -8.33
N LYS A 338 16.20 -12.80 -9.46
CA LYS A 338 15.78 -13.27 -10.79
C LYS A 338 16.95 -13.12 -11.75
N GLY A 339 17.12 -14.07 -12.66
CA GLY A 339 18.21 -14.05 -13.63
C GLY A 339 18.20 -15.26 -14.54
N ASN A 340 19.18 -15.33 -15.44
CA ASN A 340 19.38 -16.52 -16.27
C ASN A 340 20.45 -17.43 -15.67
N ARG A 341 20.26 -18.74 -15.83
CA ARG A 341 21.28 -19.75 -15.51
C ARG A 341 21.23 -20.83 -16.57
N ASP A 342 22.37 -21.09 -17.20
CA ASP A 342 22.50 -22.07 -18.29
C ASP A 342 21.49 -21.82 -19.44
N GLY A 343 21.22 -20.54 -19.74
CA GLY A 343 20.28 -20.11 -20.79
C GLY A 343 18.81 -20.20 -20.40
N VAL A 344 18.49 -20.53 -19.14
CA VAL A 344 17.13 -20.67 -18.62
C VAL A 344 16.84 -19.54 -17.64
N ALA A 345 15.66 -18.90 -17.75
CA ALA A 345 15.19 -17.94 -16.76
C ALA A 345 14.87 -18.67 -15.44
N ARG A 346 15.41 -18.15 -14.34
CA ARG A 346 15.28 -18.73 -13.00
C ARG A 346 14.87 -17.69 -11.97
N GLY A 347 14.22 -18.17 -10.92
CA GLY A 347 13.88 -17.43 -9.73
C GLY A 347 14.44 -18.06 -8.46
N TRP A 348 14.76 -17.21 -7.49
CA TRP A 348 15.24 -17.62 -6.19
C TRP A 348 14.65 -16.77 -5.07
N LEU A 349 14.50 -17.38 -3.90
CA LEU A 349 14.05 -16.75 -2.66
C LEU A 349 15.04 -17.08 -1.54
N LEU A 350 15.50 -16.07 -0.80
CA LEU A 350 16.36 -16.30 0.36
C LEU A 350 15.55 -16.89 1.52
N GLN A 351 15.94 -18.08 1.98
CA GLN A 351 15.39 -18.76 3.15
C GLN A 351 16.52 -19.41 3.96
N SER A 352 16.53 -19.22 5.28
CA SER A 352 17.49 -19.86 6.18
C SER A 352 18.96 -19.69 5.76
N GLY A 353 19.31 -18.51 5.21
CA GLY A 353 20.69 -18.18 4.79
C GLY A 353 21.11 -18.73 3.43
N SER A 354 20.25 -19.47 2.72
CA SER A 354 20.48 -19.93 1.35
C SER A 354 19.34 -19.50 0.43
N PHE A 355 19.56 -19.54 -0.87
CA PHE A 355 18.50 -19.29 -1.85
C PHE A 355 17.85 -20.61 -2.23
N VAL A 356 16.56 -20.75 -1.95
CA VAL A 356 15.72 -21.81 -2.55
C VAL A 356 15.37 -21.39 -3.97
N SER A 357 15.44 -22.31 -4.91
CA SER A 357 15.09 -22.04 -6.30
C SER A 357 13.60 -22.25 -6.55
N ASP A 358 13.14 -21.72 -7.66
CA ASP A 358 11.90 -22.09 -8.37
C ASP A 358 11.81 -23.56 -8.83
N ARG A 359 12.65 -24.45 -8.32
CA ARG A 359 12.65 -25.88 -8.63
C ARG A 359 12.80 -26.68 -7.35
N THR A 360 11.96 -27.69 -7.16
CA THR A 360 11.94 -28.51 -5.94
C THR A 360 13.29 -29.17 -5.67
N GLY A 361 13.75 -29.05 -4.43
CA GLY A 361 15.01 -29.64 -3.97
C GLY A 361 16.27 -28.90 -4.43
N GLU A 362 16.16 -27.82 -5.20
CA GLU A 362 17.30 -27.01 -5.62
C GLU A 362 17.52 -25.83 -4.66
N THR A 363 18.71 -25.79 -4.06
CA THR A 363 19.18 -24.66 -3.26
C THR A 363 20.55 -24.19 -3.73
N ILE A 364 20.83 -22.90 -3.62
CA ILE A 364 22.12 -22.31 -3.94
C ILE A 364 22.56 -21.35 -2.83
N THR A 365 23.85 -21.35 -2.49
CA THR A 365 24.39 -20.39 -1.53
C THR A 365 24.45 -19.00 -2.16
N ALA A 366 24.38 -17.95 -1.35
CA ALA A 366 24.52 -16.58 -1.87
C ALA A 366 25.84 -16.36 -2.63
N ALA A 367 26.94 -16.94 -2.15
CA ALA A 367 28.25 -16.86 -2.80
C ALA A 367 28.25 -17.57 -4.17
N ALA A 368 27.63 -18.75 -4.28
CA ALA A 368 27.56 -19.48 -5.54
C ALA A 368 26.61 -18.78 -6.54
N LEU A 369 25.50 -18.20 -6.07
CA LEU A 369 24.58 -17.43 -6.91
C LEU A 369 25.27 -16.18 -7.48
N LEU A 370 26.03 -15.47 -6.64
CA LEU A 370 26.83 -14.32 -7.09
C LEU A 370 27.93 -14.73 -8.07
N ALA A 371 28.66 -15.82 -7.80
CA ALA A 371 29.71 -16.30 -8.69
C ALA A 371 29.18 -16.74 -10.07
N GLY A 372 27.93 -17.22 -10.14
CA GLY A 372 27.26 -17.57 -11.39
C GLY A 372 26.73 -16.38 -12.19
N ALA A 373 26.66 -15.18 -11.58
CA ALA A 373 26.14 -13.98 -12.21
C ALA A 373 27.17 -13.35 -13.16
N THR A 374 27.28 -13.90 -14.37
CA THR A 374 28.18 -13.41 -15.45
C THR A 374 27.41 -12.69 -16.54
N SER A 375 28.10 -12.04 -17.49
CA SER A 375 27.48 -11.47 -18.70
C SER A 375 26.61 -12.50 -19.42
N GLY A 376 25.34 -12.17 -19.70
CA GLY A 376 24.32 -13.07 -20.25
C GLY A 376 23.59 -13.97 -19.24
N ASN A 377 24.09 -14.03 -18.00
CA ASN A 377 23.50 -14.72 -16.85
C ASN A 377 23.34 -13.74 -15.66
N GLU A 378 22.97 -12.49 -15.94
CA GLU A 378 22.84 -11.47 -14.91
C GLU A 378 21.80 -11.86 -13.86
N VAL A 379 22.12 -11.58 -12.60
CA VAL A 379 21.23 -11.86 -11.47
C VAL A 379 20.87 -10.55 -10.80
N THR A 380 19.58 -10.25 -10.73
CA THR A 380 19.04 -9.06 -10.05
C THR A 380 18.44 -9.47 -8.71
N TYR A 381 18.99 -8.91 -7.64
CA TYR A 381 18.55 -9.08 -6.26
C TYR A 381 17.55 -7.97 -5.92
N THR A 382 16.42 -8.31 -5.31
CA THR A 382 15.37 -7.34 -4.94
C THR A 382 14.87 -7.59 -3.53
N LEU A 383 14.92 -6.57 -2.67
CA LEU A 383 14.18 -6.61 -1.40
C LEU A 383 12.69 -6.39 -1.65
N VAL A 384 11.85 -7.24 -1.08
CA VAL A 384 10.39 -7.22 -1.26
C VAL A 384 9.69 -7.37 0.09
N PRO A 385 8.42 -6.94 0.22
CA PRO A 385 7.62 -7.29 1.40
C PRO A 385 7.61 -8.81 1.60
N PRO A 386 7.73 -9.32 2.84
CA PRO A 386 7.99 -10.74 3.10
C PRO A 386 6.86 -11.64 2.57
N GLY A 387 5.60 -11.23 2.73
CA GLY A 387 4.43 -11.96 2.20
C GLY A 387 4.38 -12.03 0.66
N MET A 388 5.17 -11.22 -0.04
CA MET A 388 5.21 -11.20 -1.51
C MET A 388 6.41 -11.98 -2.07
N ALA A 389 7.32 -12.44 -1.21
CA ALA A 389 8.62 -12.95 -1.63
C ALA A 389 8.52 -14.28 -2.38
N ARG A 390 7.62 -15.18 -1.96
CA ARG A 390 7.34 -16.41 -2.70
C ARG A 390 6.81 -16.09 -4.10
N ARG A 391 5.77 -15.24 -4.15
CA ARG A 391 5.15 -14.90 -5.44
C ARG A 391 6.12 -14.26 -6.42
N LEU A 392 6.82 -13.22 -5.98
CA LEU A 392 7.74 -12.48 -6.84
C LEU A 392 9.02 -13.27 -7.16
N GLY A 393 9.38 -14.24 -6.32
CA GLY A 393 10.61 -15.01 -6.44
C GLY A 393 10.46 -16.25 -7.32
N ILE A 394 9.59 -17.17 -6.91
CA ILE A 394 9.65 -18.59 -7.29
C ILE A 394 8.31 -19.23 -7.70
N ASP A 395 7.19 -18.52 -7.53
CA ASP A 395 5.83 -19.01 -7.82
C ASP A 395 4.96 -17.81 -8.27
N ARG A 396 5.03 -17.43 -9.53
CA ARG A 396 4.54 -16.11 -9.97
C ARG A 396 3.02 -15.95 -9.94
N ASP A 397 2.26 -17.02 -10.08
CA ASP A 397 0.80 -16.99 -10.07
C ASP A 397 0.19 -17.37 -8.71
N GLY A 398 0.99 -17.94 -7.81
CA GLY A 398 0.68 -18.14 -6.42
C GLY A 398 -0.17 -19.38 -6.15
N ASP A 399 -0.19 -20.36 -7.05
CA ASP A 399 -0.99 -21.58 -6.93
C ASP A 399 -0.37 -22.65 -6.01
N GLY A 400 0.90 -22.51 -5.65
CA GLY A 400 1.61 -23.47 -4.82
C GLY A 400 2.70 -24.25 -5.56
N ALA A 401 2.66 -24.32 -6.88
CA ALA A 401 3.71 -24.87 -7.72
C ALA A 401 4.90 -23.90 -7.80
N LEU A 402 6.03 -24.38 -8.32
CA LEU A 402 7.21 -23.56 -8.51
C LEU A 402 7.45 -23.36 -10.00
N ASP A 403 7.78 -22.12 -10.40
CA ASP A 403 7.83 -21.70 -11.80
C ASP A 403 8.59 -22.68 -12.73
N ARG A 404 9.70 -23.27 -12.24
CA ARG A 404 10.53 -24.16 -13.06
C ARG A 404 10.03 -25.60 -13.06
N ASP A 405 9.40 -26.06 -11.99
CA ASP A 405 8.79 -27.40 -11.96
C ASP A 405 7.62 -27.47 -12.95
N GLU A 406 6.84 -26.40 -13.05
CA GLU A 406 5.75 -26.23 -14.03
C GLU A 406 6.25 -26.30 -15.47
N VAL A 407 7.29 -25.52 -15.80
CA VAL A 407 7.90 -25.55 -17.13
C VAL A 407 8.46 -26.93 -17.48
N ILE A 408 9.02 -27.66 -16.50
CA ILE A 408 9.50 -29.04 -16.72
C ILE A 408 8.33 -30.00 -16.96
N ALA A 409 7.21 -29.81 -16.27
CA ALA A 409 5.97 -30.55 -16.46
C ALA A 409 5.17 -30.10 -17.69
N SER A 410 5.65 -29.10 -18.44
CA SER A 410 4.96 -28.50 -19.59
C SER A 410 3.62 -27.84 -19.24
N THR A 411 3.48 -27.36 -18.00
CA THR A 411 2.36 -26.51 -17.58
C THR A 411 2.77 -25.03 -17.64
N ASP A 412 1.80 -24.12 -17.60
CA ASP A 412 2.07 -22.69 -17.73
C ASP A 412 2.26 -22.08 -16.33
N PRO A 413 3.50 -21.72 -15.94
CA PRO A 413 3.77 -21.04 -14.66
C PRO A 413 3.13 -19.67 -14.54
N SER A 414 2.36 -19.22 -15.51
CA SER A 414 1.66 -17.94 -15.51
C SER A 414 0.15 -18.13 -15.48
N ASP A 415 -0.34 -19.34 -15.20
CA ASP A 415 -1.75 -19.66 -15.08
C ASP A 415 -1.96 -20.53 -13.83
N PRO A 416 -2.62 -20.01 -12.78
CA PRO A 416 -2.77 -20.71 -11.50
C PRO A 416 -3.66 -21.96 -11.58
N ASN A 417 -4.24 -22.25 -12.75
CA ASN A 417 -4.96 -23.50 -13.02
C ASN A 417 -4.10 -24.53 -13.78
N SER A 418 -2.83 -24.20 -14.06
CA SER A 418 -1.91 -24.96 -14.92
C SER A 418 -0.61 -25.32 -14.18
N TYR A 419 -0.72 -26.29 -13.27
CA TYR A 419 0.41 -26.77 -12.45
C TYR A 419 0.66 -28.28 -12.60
N PRO A 420 1.86 -28.80 -12.22
CA PRO A 420 2.15 -30.22 -12.17
C PRO A 420 1.14 -30.96 -11.28
N GLY A 421 0.38 -31.88 -11.85
CA GLY A 421 -0.72 -32.56 -11.17
C GLY A 421 -2.06 -31.83 -11.22
N ALA A 422 -2.13 -30.64 -11.84
CA ALA A 422 -3.40 -30.05 -12.23
C ALA A 422 -4.07 -30.97 -13.24
N CYS A 423 -5.33 -31.27 -12.98
CA CYS A 423 -6.17 -31.99 -13.91
C CYS A 423 -7.29 -31.06 -14.36
N PRO A 424 -6.99 -30.01 -15.14
CA PRO A 424 -7.98 -29.00 -15.49
C PRO A 424 -9.18 -29.57 -16.26
N ALA A 425 -8.98 -30.71 -16.94
CA ALA A 425 -10.02 -31.46 -17.62
C ALA A 425 -10.86 -32.38 -16.71
N ASP A 426 -10.48 -32.58 -15.44
CA ASP A 426 -11.27 -33.25 -14.42
C ASP A 426 -12.22 -32.23 -13.78
N ILE A 427 -13.38 -32.11 -14.41
CA ILE A 427 -14.43 -31.14 -14.08
C ILE A 427 -15.65 -31.81 -13.45
N ALA A 428 -15.61 -33.14 -13.31
CA ALA A 428 -16.65 -33.97 -12.73
C ALA A 428 -16.10 -34.80 -11.55
N PRO A 429 -16.79 -34.84 -10.40
CA PRO A 429 -17.96 -34.06 -10.06
C PRO A 429 -17.61 -32.58 -9.83
N PRO A 430 -18.53 -31.64 -10.11
CA PRO A 430 -18.27 -30.21 -9.94
C PRO A 430 -17.83 -29.89 -8.50
N ASN A 431 -16.72 -29.16 -8.36
CA ASN A 431 -16.11 -28.77 -7.09
C ASN A 431 -15.54 -29.91 -6.23
N ALA A 432 -15.53 -31.15 -6.73
CA ALA A 432 -14.97 -32.30 -6.03
C ALA A 432 -13.78 -32.90 -6.77
N HIS A 433 -13.90 -33.04 -8.11
CA HIS A 433 -12.89 -33.59 -9.04
C HIS A 433 -12.44 -35.00 -8.62
N ASP A 434 -12.80 -36.04 -9.38
CA ASP A 434 -12.58 -37.43 -8.95
C ASP A 434 -11.17 -37.98 -9.23
N GLY A 435 -10.30 -37.15 -9.79
CA GLY A 435 -8.95 -37.49 -10.20
C GLY A 435 -8.91 -38.27 -11.51
N VAL A 436 -9.99 -38.30 -12.31
CA VAL A 436 -10.06 -39.06 -13.55
C VAL A 436 -10.86 -38.32 -14.64
N VAL A 437 -10.19 -37.89 -15.70
CA VAL A 437 -10.85 -37.36 -16.91
C VAL A 437 -11.53 -38.49 -17.67
N ASN A 438 -12.86 -38.51 -17.66
CA ASN A 438 -13.66 -39.58 -18.22
C ASN A 438 -14.97 -39.07 -18.85
N GLY A 439 -15.93 -39.98 -19.05
CA GLY A 439 -17.21 -39.66 -19.66
C GLY A 439 -18.07 -38.68 -18.86
N ALA A 440 -17.89 -38.60 -17.55
CA ALA A 440 -18.57 -37.65 -16.69
C ALA A 440 -18.12 -36.21 -17.00
N ASP A 441 -16.81 -36.00 -17.15
CA ASP A 441 -16.21 -34.73 -17.55
C ASP A 441 -16.65 -34.31 -18.93
N LEU A 442 -16.60 -35.23 -19.89
CA LEU A 442 -17.09 -34.98 -21.24
C LEU A 442 -18.57 -34.59 -21.24
N GLY A 443 -19.38 -35.25 -20.41
CA GLY A 443 -20.80 -34.91 -20.25
C GLY A 443 -21.00 -33.48 -19.73
N LEU A 444 -20.18 -33.08 -18.75
CA LEU A 444 -20.20 -31.73 -18.19
C LEU A 444 -19.73 -30.67 -19.20
N LEU A 445 -18.64 -30.93 -19.93
CA LEU A 445 -18.15 -30.04 -20.99
C LEU A 445 -19.21 -29.84 -22.08
N LEU A 446 -19.78 -30.93 -22.60
CA LEU A 446 -20.80 -30.86 -23.65
C LEU A 446 -22.09 -30.19 -23.18
N SER A 447 -22.42 -30.29 -21.88
CA SER A 447 -23.58 -29.58 -21.31
C SER A 447 -23.42 -28.05 -21.32
N ALA A 448 -22.17 -27.57 -21.35
CA ALA A 448 -21.83 -26.15 -21.38
C ALA A 448 -21.45 -25.66 -22.79
N TRP A 449 -21.67 -26.45 -23.85
CA TRP A 449 -21.23 -26.12 -25.21
C TRP A 449 -21.77 -24.76 -25.69
N GLY A 450 -20.86 -23.88 -26.11
CA GLY A 450 -21.18 -22.51 -26.54
C GLY A 450 -21.46 -21.52 -25.41
N LEU A 451 -21.28 -21.91 -24.14
CA LEU A 451 -21.39 -21.07 -22.96
C LEU A 451 -20.01 -20.91 -22.28
N SER A 452 -19.88 -20.00 -21.33
CA SER A 452 -18.77 -20.02 -20.36
C SER A 452 -19.09 -21.00 -19.24
N GLY A 453 -18.06 -21.53 -18.56
CA GLY A 453 -18.27 -22.43 -17.42
C GLY A 453 -17.13 -23.43 -17.23
N PRO A 454 -17.35 -24.50 -16.44
CA PRO A 454 -16.30 -25.46 -16.11
C PRO A 454 -15.68 -26.17 -17.31
N GLY A 455 -16.39 -26.25 -18.44
CA GLY A 455 -15.87 -26.83 -19.67
C GLY A 455 -15.02 -25.88 -20.53
N ASP A 456 -14.81 -24.63 -20.12
CA ASP A 456 -13.98 -23.63 -20.83
C ASP A 456 -12.52 -23.79 -20.36
N LEU A 457 -11.90 -24.87 -20.81
CA LEU A 457 -10.60 -25.34 -20.34
C LEU A 457 -9.45 -24.43 -20.80
N ASP A 458 -9.63 -23.73 -21.92
CA ASP A 458 -8.66 -22.74 -22.40
C ASP A 458 -8.93 -21.30 -21.92
N GLY A 459 -10.01 -21.10 -21.15
CA GLY A 459 -10.39 -19.83 -20.53
C GLY A 459 -10.75 -18.72 -21.52
N ASN A 460 -11.11 -19.05 -22.76
CA ASN A 460 -11.45 -18.05 -23.79
C ASN A 460 -12.86 -17.44 -23.60
N GLY A 461 -13.65 -17.96 -22.66
CA GLY A 461 -15.01 -17.55 -22.36
C GLY A 461 -16.09 -18.36 -23.10
N VAL A 462 -15.73 -19.41 -23.85
CA VAL A 462 -16.67 -20.23 -24.63
C VAL A 462 -16.18 -21.68 -24.77
N VAL A 463 -17.00 -22.63 -24.30
CA VAL A 463 -16.75 -24.07 -24.49
C VAL A 463 -16.96 -24.46 -25.95
N ASN A 464 -15.91 -24.95 -26.60
CA ASN A 464 -15.91 -25.33 -27.99
C ASN A 464 -14.96 -26.51 -28.30
N GLY A 465 -14.63 -26.68 -29.58
CA GLY A 465 -13.77 -27.77 -30.05
C GLY A 465 -12.35 -27.75 -29.48
N ALA A 466 -11.83 -26.57 -29.10
CA ALA A 466 -10.53 -26.44 -28.44
C ALA A 466 -10.56 -27.10 -27.06
N ASP A 467 -11.58 -26.81 -26.26
CA ASP A 467 -11.76 -27.40 -24.93
C ASP A 467 -12.00 -28.91 -25.00
N LEU A 468 -12.83 -29.35 -25.95
CA LEU A 468 -13.02 -30.78 -26.20
C LEU A 468 -11.69 -31.47 -26.56
N GLY A 469 -10.85 -30.80 -27.35
CA GLY A 469 -9.51 -31.28 -27.67
C GLY A 469 -8.63 -31.42 -26.42
N GLN A 470 -8.66 -30.43 -25.52
CA GLN A 470 -7.94 -30.48 -24.25
C GLN A 470 -8.45 -31.61 -23.35
N LEU A 471 -9.77 -31.75 -23.19
CA LEU A 471 -10.37 -32.81 -22.38
C LEU A 471 -9.99 -34.21 -22.89
N LEU A 472 -10.11 -34.45 -24.20
CA LEU A 472 -9.76 -35.73 -24.79
C LEU A 472 -8.25 -36.01 -24.72
N SER A 473 -7.41 -34.98 -24.77
CA SER A 473 -5.97 -35.13 -24.61
C SER A 473 -5.56 -35.56 -23.20
N ALA A 474 -6.38 -35.23 -22.19
CA ALA A 474 -6.16 -35.55 -20.80
C ALA A 474 -6.88 -36.82 -20.32
N TRP A 475 -7.49 -37.60 -21.23
CA TRP A 475 -8.34 -38.73 -20.88
C TRP A 475 -7.62 -39.80 -20.04
N GLY A 476 -8.21 -40.15 -18.90
CA GLY A 476 -7.68 -41.14 -17.95
C GLY A 476 -7.45 -40.56 -16.55
N ALA A 477 -6.72 -41.30 -15.71
CA ALA A 477 -6.38 -40.83 -14.37
C ALA A 477 -5.40 -39.65 -14.44
N CYS A 478 -5.66 -38.63 -13.62
CA CYS A 478 -4.78 -37.49 -13.44
C CYS A 478 -3.43 -37.96 -12.87
N GLN A 479 -2.31 -37.44 -13.39
CA GLN A 479 -0.95 -37.87 -13.04
C GLN A 479 -0.19 -36.84 -12.22
#